data_AF-A0A2V4X5A5-F1
#
_entry.id   AF-A0A2V4X5A5-F1
#
_cell.length_a   1.000
_cell.length_b   1.000
_cell.length_c   1.000
_cell.angle_alpha   90.00
_cell.angle_beta   90.00
_cell.angle_gamma   90.00
#
_symmetry.space_group_name_H-M   'P 1'
#
loop_
_entity.id
_entity.type
_entity.pdbx_description
1 polymer ?
#
loop_
_entity_poly.entity_id
_entity_poly.type
_entity_poly.pdbx_seq_one_letter_code
_entity_poly.pdbx_strand_id
1 'polypeptide(L)'
;MIEIILSALADFGLIREDDKHHKRIKEKEKKDGINRAFQKYILQPSSIMVIVLMLVGLTSAFLFFNYQRSSGFTNKTKKEITAMSERMEEWKEKYGYYPKDMNALIGNSPIRIEWNKDAWHTEYKFEINTSGQGFKISSAGPDKLFGTEDDIESK
;
A
#
# COMPACT_ATOMS: atom_id res chain seq x y z
N MET A 1 -32.58 17.82 -7.34
CA MET A 1 -33.72 17.32 -8.15
C MET A 1 -33.28 16.83 -9.52
N ILE A 2 -32.50 17.60 -10.29
CA ILE A 2 -32.05 17.20 -11.64
C ILE A 2 -31.19 15.91 -11.61
N GLU A 3 -30.26 15.78 -10.66
CA GLU A 3 -29.42 14.58 -10.53
C GLU A 3 -30.23 13.30 -10.27
N ILE A 4 -31.27 13.38 -9.44
CA ILE A 4 -32.14 12.25 -9.12
C ILE A 4 -32.92 11.80 -10.36
N ILE A 5 -33.39 12.76 -11.17
CA ILE A 5 -34.11 12.47 -12.42
C ILE A 5 -33.16 11.81 -13.43
N LEU A 6 -31.93 12.32 -13.53
CA LEU A 6 -30.92 11.76 -14.43
C LEU A 6 -30.48 10.35 -14.02
N SER A 7 -30.27 10.11 -12.72
CA SER A 7 -29.91 8.77 -12.22
C SER A 7 -31.02 7.77 -12.50
N ALA A 8 -32.27 8.15 -12.22
CA ALA A 8 -33.43 7.29 -12.49
C ALA A 8 -33.58 6.95 -13.98
N LEU A 9 -33.32 7.90 -14.88
CA LEU A 9 -33.34 7.66 -16.33
C LEU A 9 -32.21 6.73 -16.78
N ALA A 10 -31.01 6.88 -16.22
CA ALA A 10 -29.87 6.01 -16.51
C ALA A 10 -30.12 4.57 -16.04
N ASP A 11 -30.60 4.40 -14.81
CA ASP A 11 -30.95 3.10 -14.23
C ASP A 11 -32.04 2.41 -15.05
N PHE A 12 -33.09 3.15 -15.44
CA PHE A 12 -34.15 2.61 -16.29
C PHE A 12 -33.62 2.21 -17.68
N GLY A 13 -32.71 3.00 -18.24
CA GLY A 13 -32.04 2.69 -19.50
C GLY A 13 -31.26 1.37 -19.43
N LEU A 14 -30.52 1.15 -18.35
CA LEU A 14 -29.76 -0.08 -18.11
C LEU A 14 -30.66 -1.30 -17.97
N ILE A 15 -31.72 -1.22 -17.14
CA ILE A 15 -32.69 -2.31 -16.96
C ILE A 15 -33.30 -2.73 -18.31
N ARG A 16 -33.66 -1.74 -19.14
CA ARG A 16 -34.22 -2.03 -20.47
C ARG A 16 -33.23 -2.77 -21.38
N GLU A 17 -31.95 -2.41 -21.34
CA GLU A 17 -30.93 -3.09 -22.15
C GLU A 17 -30.59 -4.49 -21.61
N ASP A 18 -30.60 -4.68 -20.29
CA ASP A 18 -30.45 -5.99 -19.66
C ASP A 18 -31.59 -6.93 -20.07
N ASP A 19 -32.83 -6.46 -20.09
CA ASP A 19 -34.00 -7.22 -20.54
C ASP A 19 -33.88 -7.63 -22.02
N LYS A 20 -33.49 -6.69 -22.89
CA LYS A 20 -33.26 -6.99 -24.32
C LYS A 20 -32.12 -8.00 -24.50
N HIS A 21 -31.06 -7.86 -23.71
CA HIS A 21 -29.94 -8.79 -23.71
C HIS A 21 -30.41 -10.20 -23.32
N HIS A 22 -31.15 -10.34 -22.23
CA HIS A 22 -31.72 -11.61 -21.78
C HIS A 22 -32.61 -12.29 -22.84
N LYS A 23 -33.46 -11.52 -23.53
CA LYS A 23 -34.30 -12.03 -24.61
C LYS A 23 -33.45 -12.57 -25.77
N ARG A 24 -32.45 -11.82 -26.22
CA ARG A 24 -31.52 -12.24 -27.29
C ARG A 24 -30.75 -13.51 -26.95
N ILE A 25 -30.31 -13.67 -25.70
CA ILE A 25 -29.61 -14.89 -25.28
C ILE A 25 -30.56 -16.08 -25.19
N LYS A 26 -31.76 -15.92 -24.61
CA LYS A 26 -32.77 -16.99 -24.57
C LYS A 26 -33.16 -17.49 -25.97
N GLU A 27 -33.25 -16.60 -26.96
CA GLU A 27 -33.52 -17.00 -28.34
C GLU A 27 -32.38 -17.84 -28.94
N LYS A 28 -31.11 -17.51 -28.64
CA LYS A 28 -29.95 -18.31 -29.05
C LYS A 28 -29.91 -19.67 -28.33
N GLU A 29 -30.20 -19.70 -27.04
CA GLU A 29 -30.29 -20.95 -26.26
C GLU A 29 -31.38 -21.88 -26.83
N LYS A 30 -32.52 -21.34 -27.26
CA LYS A 30 -33.58 -22.12 -27.91
C LYS A 30 -33.20 -22.67 -29.29
N LYS A 31 -32.39 -21.93 -30.06
CA LYS A 31 -31.94 -22.36 -31.39
C LYS A 31 -30.86 -23.43 -31.30
N ASP A 32 -29.92 -23.26 -30.39
CA ASP A 32 -28.70 -24.07 -30.34
C ASP A 32 -28.79 -25.18 -29.28
N GLY A 33 -29.78 -25.15 -28.38
CA GLY A 33 -29.96 -26.11 -27.28
C GLY A 33 -28.92 -26.00 -26.14
N ILE A 34 -27.95 -25.09 -26.25
CA ILE A 34 -26.84 -24.92 -25.30
C ILE A 34 -27.21 -23.83 -24.28
N ASN A 35 -27.04 -24.12 -22.99
CA ASN A 35 -27.21 -23.16 -21.89
C ASN A 35 -26.05 -22.16 -21.85
N ARG A 36 -26.34 -20.85 -21.81
CA ARG A 36 -25.37 -19.75 -21.80
C ARG A 36 -25.51 -18.87 -20.56
N ALA A 37 -25.58 -19.49 -19.39
CA ALA A 37 -25.73 -18.81 -18.09
C ALA A 37 -24.70 -17.69 -17.86
N PHE A 38 -23.41 -17.94 -18.15
CA PHE A 38 -22.35 -16.94 -18.00
C PHE A 38 -22.61 -15.71 -18.87
N GLN A 39 -22.90 -15.93 -20.16
CA GLN A 39 -23.17 -14.84 -21.09
C GLN A 39 -24.42 -14.06 -20.68
N LYS A 40 -25.46 -14.75 -20.19
CA LYS A 40 -26.74 -14.16 -19.81
C LYS A 40 -26.65 -13.22 -18.61
N TYR A 41 -25.92 -13.61 -17.56
CA TYR A 41 -25.90 -12.88 -16.29
C TYR A 41 -24.61 -12.07 -16.05
N ILE A 42 -23.45 -12.54 -16.48
CA ILE A 42 -22.17 -11.85 -16.21
C ILE A 42 -21.83 -10.83 -17.30
N LEU A 43 -22.20 -11.11 -18.55
CA LEU A 43 -21.96 -10.23 -19.71
C LEU A 43 -23.15 -9.33 -20.04
N GLN A 44 -24.11 -9.19 -19.13
CA GLN A 44 -25.17 -8.19 -19.30
C GLN A 44 -24.61 -6.77 -19.13
N PRO A 45 -25.18 -5.75 -19.81
CA PRO A 45 -24.73 -4.36 -19.74
C PRO A 45 -24.47 -3.82 -18.33
N SER A 46 -25.38 -4.05 -17.38
CA SER A 46 -25.20 -3.60 -15.98
C SER A 46 -24.00 -4.26 -15.29
N SER A 47 -23.82 -5.56 -15.49
CA SER A 47 -22.70 -6.30 -14.89
C SER A 47 -21.37 -5.89 -15.51
N ILE A 48 -21.33 -5.63 -16.82
CA ILE A 48 -20.14 -5.07 -17.48
C ILE A 48 -19.77 -3.71 -16.86
N MET A 49 -20.75 -2.82 -16.63
CA MET A 49 -20.51 -1.53 -16.00
C MET A 49 -19.90 -1.69 -14.59
N VAL A 50 -20.44 -2.59 -13.78
CA VAL A 50 -19.92 -2.87 -12.43
C VAL A 50 -18.51 -3.45 -12.48
N ILE A 51 -18.24 -4.39 -13.40
CA ILE A 51 -16.91 -4.98 -13.59
C ILE A 51 -15.90 -3.90 -13.98
N VAL A 52 -16.26 -3.01 -14.92
CA VAL A 52 -15.39 -1.89 -15.34
C VAL A 52 -15.10 -0.96 -14.16
N LEU A 53 -16.12 -0.59 -13.38
CA LEU A 53 -15.93 0.24 -12.17
C LEU A 53 -15.02 -0.45 -11.15
N MET A 54 -15.21 -1.75 -10.94
CA MET A 54 -14.36 -2.53 -10.04
C MET A 54 -12.90 -2.56 -10.53
N LEU A 55 -12.66 -2.76 -11.84
CA LEU A 55 -11.32 -2.73 -12.43
C LEU A 55 -10.66 -1.36 -12.28
N VAL A 56 -11.40 -0.26 -12.49
CA VAL A 56 -10.91 1.11 -12.27
C VAL A 56 -10.58 1.33 -10.80
N GLY A 57 -11.42 0.85 -9.88
CA GLY A 57 -11.17 0.94 -8.44
C GLY A 57 -9.92 0.16 -8.02
N LEU A 58 -9.75 -1.06 -8.52
CA LEU A 58 -8.59 -1.90 -8.23
C LEU A 58 -7.28 -1.32 -8.78
N THR A 59 -7.29 -0.81 -10.01
CA THR A 59 -6.11 -0.15 -10.59
C THR A 59 -5.75 1.13 -9.83
N SER A 60 -6.74 1.93 -9.45
CA SER A 60 -6.54 3.14 -8.64
C SER A 60 -5.96 2.81 -7.26
N ALA A 61 -6.51 1.81 -6.58
CA ALA A 61 -5.99 1.33 -5.30
C ALA A 61 -4.56 0.82 -5.43
N PHE A 62 -4.28 0.01 -6.46
CA PHE A 62 -2.94 -0.50 -6.72
C PHE A 62 -1.93 0.63 -6.89
N LEU A 63 -2.23 1.64 -7.72
CA LEU A 63 -1.36 2.80 -7.90
C LEU A 63 -1.15 3.57 -6.59
N PHE A 64 -2.21 3.80 -5.82
CA PHE A 64 -2.15 4.49 -4.53
C PHE A 64 -1.25 3.75 -3.51
N PHE A 65 -1.43 2.44 -3.36
CA PHE A 65 -0.60 1.65 -2.45
C PHE A 65 0.88 1.61 -2.88
N ASN A 66 1.16 1.53 -4.18
CA ASN A 66 2.53 1.59 -4.68
C ASN A 66 3.17 2.97 -4.42
N TYR A 67 2.42 4.05 -4.67
CA TYR A 67 2.89 5.40 -4.39
C TYR A 67 3.20 5.61 -2.89
N GLN A 68 2.29 5.16 -2.02
CA GLN A 68 2.46 5.23 -0.56
C GLN A 68 3.71 4.47 -0.11
N ARG A 69 3.90 3.25 -0.64
CA ARG A 69 5.04 2.38 -0.33
C ARG A 69 6.38 2.94 -0.80
N SER A 70 6.41 3.66 -1.93
CA SER A 70 7.66 4.22 -2.46
C SER A 70 8.02 5.56 -1.81
N SER A 71 7.08 6.52 -1.81
CA SER A 71 7.41 7.90 -1.43
C SER A 71 7.16 8.21 0.05
N GLY A 72 5.98 7.83 0.56
CA GLY A 72 5.56 8.12 1.92
C GLY A 72 6.43 7.41 2.96
N PHE A 73 6.74 6.13 2.70
CA PHE A 73 7.55 5.30 3.58
C PHE A 73 9.02 5.75 3.60
N THR A 74 9.60 6.05 2.44
CA THR A 74 10.97 6.62 2.36
C THR A 74 11.13 7.88 3.20
N ASN A 75 10.18 8.81 3.11
CA ASN A 75 10.24 10.04 3.92
C ASN A 75 10.02 9.78 5.42
N LYS A 76 9.16 8.82 5.79
CA LYS A 76 8.98 8.42 7.20
C LYS A 76 10.28 7.82 7.75
N THR A 77 10.85 6.83 7.05
CA THR A 77 12.10 6.16 7.42
C THR A 77 13.25 7.15 7.53
N LYS A 78 13.40 8.10 6.59
CA LYS A 78 14.43 9.16 6.69
C LYS A 78 14.28 10.00 7.95
N LYS A 79 13.05 10.42 8.29
CA LYS A 79 12.78 11.19 9.52
C LYS A 79 13.06 10.37 10.78
N GLU A 80 12.70 9.09 10.78
CA GLU A 80 12.98 8.17 11.89
C GLU A 80 14.49 7.99 12.07
N ILE A 81 15.26 7.76 11.00
CA ILE A 81 16.72 7.66 11.04
C ILE A 81 17.35 8.97 11.56
N THR A 82 16.90 10.14 11.09
CA THR A 82 17.39 11.42 11.61
C THR A 82 17.11 11.58 13.10
N ALA A 83 15.90 11.28 13.56
CA ALA A 83 15.54 11.36 14.98
C ALA A 83 16.32 10.35 15.85
N MET A 84 16.59 9.16 15.31
CA MET A 84 17.45 8.17 15.96
C MET A 84 18.90 8.68 16.06
N SER A 85 19.44 9.28 15.00
CA SER A 85 20.78 9.88 14.99
C SER A 85 20.92 11.02 16.00
N GLU A 86 19.96 11.94 16.06
CA GLU A 86 19.95 13.02 17.07
C GLU A 86 19.97 12.45 18.49
N ARG A 87 19.14 11.44 18.75
CA ARG A 87 19.05 10.79 20.06
C ARG A 87 20.33 10.03 20.44
N MET A 88 21.03 9.48 19.46
CA MET A 88 22.33 8.83 19.63
C MET A 88 23.39 9.83 20.11
N GLU A 89 23.42 11.03 19.53
CA GLU A 89 24.33 12.09 19.96
C GLU A 89 23.98 12.58 21.38
N GLU A 90 22.71 12.83 21.68
CA GLU A 90 22.26 13.16 23.06
C GLU A 90 22.67 12.08 24.07
N TRP A 91 22.61 10.80 23.67
CA TRP A 91 23.03 9.70 24.52
C TRP A 91 24.53 9.79 24.83
N LYS A 92 25.35 10.01 23.80
CA LYS A 92 26.81 10.12 23.95
C LYS A 92 27.20 11.33 24.78
N GLU A 93 26.53 12.47 24.62
CA GLU A 93 26.76 13.65 25.47
C GLU A 93 26.47 13.36 26.95
N LYS A 94 25.42 12.57 27.23
CA LYS A 94 25.02 12.26 28.61
C LYS A 94 25.86 11.17 29.27
N TYR A 95 26.20 10.12 28.54
CA TYR A 95 26.81 8.90 29.10
C TYR A 95 28.25 8.66 28.64
N GLY A 96 28.74 9.39 27.64
CA GLY A 96 30.10 9.29 27.10
C GLY A 96 30.34 8.15 26.11
N TYR A 97 29.32 7.35 25.79
CA TYR A 97 29.38 6.22 24.85
C TYR A 97 28.06 6.02 24.11
N TYR A 98 28.05 5.36 22.95
CA TYR A 98 26.82 5.01 22.22
C TYR A 98 26.16 3.72 22.74
N PRO A 99 24.81 3.62 22.73
CA PRO A 99 24.11 2.40 23.15
C PRO A 99 24.39 1.25 22.16
N LYS A 100 24.62 0.04 22.69
CA LYS A 100 24.98 -1.15 21.88
C LYS A 100 23.82 -1.74 21.09
N ASP A 101 22.60 -1.55 21.58
CA ASP A 101 21.39 -2.14 21.02
C ASP A 101 20.31 -1.09 20.77
N MET A 102 19.53 -1.28 19.71
CA MET A 102 18.37 -0.43 19.39
C MET A 102 17.37 -0.37 20.55
N ASN A 103 17.16 -1.50 21.25
CA ASN A 103 16.28 -1.57 22.41
C ASN A 103 16.72 -0.63 23.54
N ALA A 104 18.03 -0.41 23.71
CA ALA A 104 18.55 0.53 24.70
C ALA A 104 18.29 1.99 24.28
N LEU A 105 18.31 2.29 22.97
CA LEU A 105 17.97 3.61 22.43
C LEU A 105 16.47 3.91 22.57
N ILE A 106 15.60 2.92 22.32
CA ILE A 106 14.14 3.03 22.48
C ILE A 106 13.79 3.23 23.96
N GLY A 107 14.31 2.36 24.83
CA GLY A 107 13.99 2.34 26.27
C GLY A 107 12.49 2.14 26.52
N ASN A 108 11.95 2.78 27.55
CA ASN A 108 10.54 2.64 27.96
C ASN A 108 9.60 3.70 27.36
N SER A 109 9.94 4.33 26.22
CA SER A 109 9.08 5.36 25.62
C SER A 109 8.11 4.75 24.60
N PRO A 110 6.78 4.91 24.79
CA PRO A 110 5.78 4.41 23.84
C PRO A 110 5.96 4.97 22.43
N ILE A 111 6.42 6.22 22.32
CA ILE A 111 6.60 6.91 21.04
C ILE A 111 7.72 6.27 20.20
N ARG A 112 8.70 5.64 20.86
CA ARG A 112 9.87 5.05 20.19
C ARG A 112 9.73 3.55 19.92
N ILE A 113 8.63 2.91 20.34
CA ILE A 113 8.39 1.48 20.07
C ILE A 113 8.37 1.22 18.56
N GLU A 114 7.91 2.20 17.77
CA GLU A 114 7.90 2.13 16.31
C GLU A 114 9.32 2.08 15.69
N TRP A 115 10.38 2.47 16.40
CA TRP A 115 11.75 2.46 15.88
C TRP A 115 12.37 1.06 15.77
N ASN A 116 11.68 0.01 16.21
CA ASN A 116 12.16 -1.37 16.03
C ASN A 116 12.16 -1.79 14.56
N LYS A 117 11.28 -1.19 13.73
CA LYS A 117 11.12 -1.56 12.32
C LYS A 117 10.94 -0.32 11.47
N ASP A 118 11.44 -0.37 10.26
CA ASP A 118 11.20 0.66 9.26
C ASP A 118 9.75 0.63 8.73
N ALA A 119 9.43 1.58 7.86
CA ALA A 119 8.12 1.68 7.25
C ALA A 119 7.73 0.45 6.40
N TRP A 120 8.69 -0.40 5.99
CA TRP A 120 8.47 -1.66 5.28
C TRP A 120 8.43 -2.88 6.20
N HIS A 121 8.42 -2.64 7.52
CA HIS A 121 8.36 -3.63 8.59
C HIS A 121 9.61 -4.52 8.66
N THR A 122 10.74 -4.01 8.19
CA THR A 122 12.06 -4.63 8.29
C THR A 122 12.79 -4.04 9.49
N GLU A 123 13.52 -4.86 10.24
CA GLU A 123 14.30 -4.38 11.38
C GLU A 123 15.47 -3.51 10.91
N TYR A 124 15.73 -2.40 11.60
CA TYR A 124 16.89 -1.55 11.28
C TYR A 124 18.19 -2.28 11.60
N LYS A 125 19.18 -2.16 10.72
CA LYS A 125 20.54 -2.64 11.00
C LYS A 125 21.29 -1.55 11.75
N PHE A 126 21.84 -1.93 12.91
CA PHE A 126 22.56 -1.03 13.78
C PHE A 126 23.99 -1.53 13.98
N GLU A 127 24.97 -0.74 13.55
CA GLU A 127 26.39 -1.07 13.66
C GLU A 127 27.14 0.08 14.36
N ILE A 128 27.92 -0.26 15.38
CA ILE A 128 28.86 0.68 16.01
C ILE A 128 30.24 0.40 15.44
N ASN A 129 30.95 1.45 15.02
CA ASN A 129 32.32 1.31 14.54
C ASN A 129 33.21 0.71 15.65
N THR A 130 34.20 -0.11 15.30
CA THR A 130 35.11 -0.78 16.25
C THR A 130 35.85 0.18 17.17
N SER A 131 35.99 1.44 16.79
CA SER A 131 36.55 2.52 17.62
C SER A 131 35.57 3.10 18.66
N GLY A 132 34.29 2.71 18.64
CA GLY A 132 33.23 3.24 19.52
C GLY A 132 32.86 4.71 19.28
N GLN A 133 33.46 5.35 18.27
CA GLN A 133 33.36 6.79 18.00
C GLN A 133 32.28 7.16 16.97
N GLY A 134 31.70 6.18 16.28
CA GLY A 134 30.66 6.41 15.27
C GLY A 134 29.68 5.25 15.21
N PHE A 135 28.50 5.53 14.67
CA PHE A 135 27.41 4.59 14.50
C PHE A 135 26.89 4.63 13.06
N LYS A 136 26.25 3.55 12.63
CA LYS A 136 25.57 3.44 11.35
C LYS A 136 24.22 2.78 11.56
N ILE A 137 23.15 3.47 11.17
CA ILE A 137 21.79 2.96 11.13
C ILE A 137 21.41 2.83 9.66
N SER A 138 21.04 1.63 9.22
CA SER A 138 20.52 1.41 7.87
C SER A 138 19.16 0.72 7.86
N SER A 139 18.30 1.14 6.92
CA SER A 139 17.06 0.47 6.56
C SER A 139 17.24 -0.19 5.20
N ALA A 140 16.75 -1.42 5.09
CA ALA A 140 16.76 -2.25 3.88
C ALA A 140 15.76 -1.80 2.81
N GLY A 141 15.10 -0.65 2.99
CA GLY A 141 14.22 -0.09 1.98
C GLY A 141 13.01 -0.95 1.59
N PRO A 142 12.39 -0.64 0.43
CA PRO A 142 11.26 -1.37 -0.11
C PRO A 142 11.50 -2.85 -0.42
N ASP A 143 12.73 -3.21 -0.81
CA ASP A 143 13.11 -4.56 -1.25
C ASP A 143 13.42 -5.52 -0.10
N LYS A 144 13.67 -4.97 1.10
CA LYS A 144 13.99 -5.68 2.35
C LYS A 144 15.32 -6.42 2.33
N LEU A 145 16.22 -6.07 1.43
CA LEU A 145 17.57 -6.60 1.33
C LEU A 145 18.56 -5.50 1.72
N PHE A 146 19.61 -5.87 2.46
CA PHE A 146 20.67 -4.92 2.78
C PHE A 146 21.80 -5.02 1.76
N GLY A 147 22.42 -3.89 1.44
CA GLY A 147 23.50 -3.75 0.47
C GLY A 147 23.04 -3.38 -0.93
N THR A 148 21.80 -2.90 -1.08
CA THR A 148 21.16 -2.52 -2.35
C THR A 148 21.08 -0.99 -2.48
N GLU A 149 20.77 -0.49 -3.67
CA GLU A 149 20.73 0.96 -3.95
C GLU A 149 19.59 1.70 -3.24
N ASP A 150 18.58 0.98 -2.76
CA ASP A 150 17.42 1.52 -2.04
C ASP A 150 17.62 1.60 -0.51
N ASP A 151 18.78 1.17 -0.02
CA ASP A 151 19.16 1.31 1.38
C ASP A 151 19.18 2.78 1.81
N ILE A 152 18.59 3.05 2.98
CA ILE A 152 18.59 4.38 3.60
C ILE A 152 19.48 4.34 4.82
N GLU A 153 20.58 5.10 4.79
CA GLU A 153 21.58 5.12 5.85
C GLU A 153 21.61 6.46 6.61
N SER A 154 21.99 6.42 7.88
CA SER A 154 22.32 7.60 8.68
C SER A 154 23.60 8.27 8.15
N LYS A 155 23.59 9.59 8.00
CA LYS A 155 24.78 10.41 7.70
C LYS A 155 25.70 10.55 8.90
#